data_AF-A0A920SY23-F1
#
_entry.id   AF-A0A920SY23-F1
#
_cell.length_a   1.000
_cell.length_b   1.000
_cell.length_c   1.000
_cell.angle_alpha   90.00
_cell.angle_beta   90.00
_cell.angle_gamma   90.00
#
_symmetry.space_group_name_H-M   'P 1'
#
loop_
_entity.id
_entity.type
_entity.pdbx_description
1 polymer ?
#
loop_
_entity_poly.entity_id
_entity_poly.type
_entity_poly.pdbx_seq_one_letter_code
_entity_poly.pdbx_strand_id
1 'polypeptide(L)'
;MSLSGLLPLLGQTEQFAALVNSLRAPRAQAALIAPDPAIECTVAALWCETDAPVFVLTPNPESARRLYDRLFTWLGDDSPIFHFAESEDIPFERYVPDHGASHQRFVHWRHSEVKLKE
;
A
#
# COMPACT_ATOMS: atom_id res chain seq x y z
N MET A 1 6.90 16.27 6.51
CA MET A 1 6.51 16.17 7.94
C MET A 1 5.46 15.09 8.05
N SER A 2 5.69 14.04 8.82
CA SER A 2 4.80 12.88 8.90
C SER A 2 3.91 12.92 10.14
N LEU A 3 2.71 12.35 10.01
CA LEU A 3 1.72 12.14 11.09
C LEU A 3 1.92 10.79 11.79
N SER A 4 3.08 10.15 11.61
CA SER A 4 3.40 8.83 12.15
C SER A 4 3.24 8.77 13.68
N GLY A 5 3.51 9.88 14.37
CA GLY A 5 3.31 10.00 15.82
C GLY A 5 1.85 9.85 16.30
N LEU A 6 0.87 9.95 15.40
CA LEU A 6 -0.55 9.73 15.73
C LEU A 6 -0.99 8.28 15.56
N LEU A 7 -0.25 7.46 14.78
CA LEU A 7 -0.59 6.05 14.55
C LEU A 7 -0.64 5.21 15.85
N PRO A 8 0.26 5.40 16.84
CA PRO A 8 0.18 4.69 18.11
C PRO A 8 -1.12 4.96 18.88
N LEU A 9 -1.75 6.12 18.69
CA LEU A 9 -3.03 6.45 19.33
C LEU A 9 -4.16 5.59 18.76
N LEU A 10 -4.10 5.23 17.47
CA LEU A 10 -5.04 4.29 16.87
C LEU A 10 -4.84 2.88 17.44
N GLY A 11 -3.58 2.46 17.63
CA GLY A 11 -3.23 1.18 18.27
C GLY A 11 -3.78 1.03 19.69
N GLN A 12 -4.00 2.13 20.40
CA GLN A 12 -4.59 2.15 21.75
C GLN A 12 -6.11 1.98 21.77
N THR A 13 -6.79 2.02 20.61
CA THR A 13 -8.25 1.83 20.55
C THR A 13 -8.61 0.36 20.57
N GLU A 14 -9.65 0.01 21.33
CA GLU A 14 -10.13 -1.38 21.44
C GLU A 14 -10.58 -1.96 20.09
N GLN A 15 -11.19 -1.13 19.25
CA GLN A 15 -11.69 -1.54 17.93
C GLN A 15 -10.54 -1.94 17.00
N PHE A 16 -9.46 -1.16 17.00
CA PHE A 16 -8.29 -1.45 16.18
C PHE A 16 -7.52 -2.67 16.73
N ALA A 17 -7.34 -2.76 18.06
CA ALA A 17 -6.74 -3.94 18.68
C ALA A 17 -7.54 -5.23 18.38
N ALA A 18 -8.87 -5.16 18.39
CA ALA A 18 -9.74 -6.28 18.00
C ALA A 18 -9.55 -6.67 16.53
N LEU A 19 -9.43 -5.70 15.62
CA LEU A 19 -9.14 -5.93 14.21
C LEU A 19 -7.80 -6.65 14.03
N VAL A 20 -6.72 -6.12 14.60
CA VAL A 20 -5.38 -6.73 14.49
C VAL A 20 -5.37 -8.15 15.06
N ASN A 21 -6.00 -8.36 16.21
CA ASN A 21 -6.11 -9.69 16.82
C ASN A 21 -6.91 -10.66 15.96
N SER A 22 -7.99 -10.20 15.31
CA SER A 22 -8.78 -11.04 14.39
C SER A 22 -7.98 -11.51 13.18
N LEU A 23 -7.01 -10.70 12.74
CA LEU A 23 -6.16 -10.98 11.57
C LEU A 23 -4.93 -11.85 11.88
N ARG A 24 -4.67 -12.22 13.15
CA ARG A 24 -3.50 -13.05 13.52
C ARG A 24 -3.60 -14.49 13.04
N ALA A 25 -4.81 -15.02 12.83
CA ALA A 25 -4.99 -16.40 12.40
C ALA A 25 -4.66 -16.56 10.89
N PRO A 26 -4.08 -17.69 10.46
CA PRO A 26 -3.88 -17.97 9.05
C PRO A 26 -5.22 -17.92 8.29
N ARG A 27 -5.27 -17.18 7.18
CA ARG A 27 -6.49 -16.96 6.37
C ARG A 27 -7.64 -16.27 7.12
N ALA A 28 -7.34 -15.51 8.17
CA ALA A 28 -8.32 -14.65 8.81
C ALA A 28 -8.92 -13.65 7.82
N GLN A 29 -10.18 -13.30 8.03
CA GLN A 29 -10.90 -12.30 7.26
C GLN A 29 -11.63 -11.39 8.24
N ALA A 30 -11.52 -10.09 8.01
CA ALA A 30 -12.24 -9.08 8.78
C ALA A 30 -12.87 -8.09 7.80
N ALA A 31 -14.06 -7.62 8.13
CA ALA A 31 -14.73 -6.53 7.43
C ALA A 31 -14.77 -5.33 8.35
N LEU A 32 -14.38 -4.17 7.83
CA LEU A 32 -14.38 -2.90 8.54
C LEU A 32 -15.17 -1.88 7.72
N ILE A 33 -16.03 -1.11 8.40
CA ILE A 33 -16.64 0.08 7.84
C ILE A 33 -15.85 1.26 8.40
N ALA A 34 -15.14 1.96 7.53
CA ALA A 34 -14.35 3.13 7.88
C ALA A 34 -14.75 4.31 6.99
N PRO A 35 -14.79 5.54 7.52
CA PRO A 35 -14.85 6.74 6.70
C PRO A 35 -13.65 6.81 5.74
N ASP A 36 -13.82 7.37 4.55
CA ASP A 36 -12.74 7.49 3.55
C ASP A 36 -11.41 8.03 4.13
N PRO A 37 -11.39 9.09 4.97
CA PRO A 37 -10.14 9.63 5.52
C PRO A 37 -9.49 8.76 6.60
N ALA A 38 -10.19 7.72 7.07
CA ALA A 38 -9.68 6.78 8.05
C ALA A 38 -9.00 5.58 7.39
N ILE A 39 -9.16 5.38 6.07
CA ILE A 39 -8.56 4.26 5.36
C ILE A 39 -7.03 4.40 5.38
N GLU A 40 -6.51 5.60 5.13
CA GLU A 40 -5.07 5.83 5.04
C GLU A 40 -4.38 5.63 6.39
N CYS A 41 -4.99 6.13 7.48
CA CYS A 41 -4.45 5.94 8.82
C CYS A 41 -4.56 4.48 9.29
N THR A 42 -5.64 3.79 8.94
CA THR A 42 -5.83 2.37 9.29
C THR A 42 -4.82 1.49 8.57
N VAL A 43 -4.59 1.70 7.27
CA VAL A 43 -3.58 0.97 6.50
C VAL A 43 -2.18 1.23 7.06
N ALA A 44 -1.84 2.49 7.34
CA ALA A 44 -0.56 2.86 7.91
C ALA A 44 -0.33 2.20 9.28
N ALA A 45 -1.32 2.27 10.19
CA ALA A 45 -1.23 1.63 11.49
C ALA A 45 -1.16 0.10 11.39
N LEU A 46 -1.93 -0.52 10.49
CA LEU A 46 -1.92 -1.96 10.29
C LEU A 46 -0.54 -2.44 9.84
N TRP A 47 0.11 -1.70 8.94
CA TRP A 47 1.47 -2.01 8.51
C TRP A 47 2.47 -1.91 9.68
N CYS A 48 2.40 -0.85 10.48
CA CYS A 48 3.27 -0.68 11.64
C CYS A 48 3.08 -1.77 12.71
N GLU A 49 1.85 -2.25 12.91
CA GLU A 49 1.50 -3.18 13.99
C GLU A 49 1.68 -4.66 13.60
N THR A 50 1.56 -4.97 12.31
CA THR A 50 1.72 -6.35 11.82
C THR A 50 3.16 -6.70 11.47
N ASP A 51 4.02 -5.69 11.26
CA ASP A 51 5.41 -5.84 10.79
C ASP A 51 5.53 -6.77 9.57
N ALA A 52 4.49 -6.74 8.72
CA ALA A 52 4.35 -7.61 7.56
C ALA A 52 4.06 -6.78 6.30
N PRO A 53 4.49 -7.23 5.10
CA PRO A 53 4.14 -6.56 3.86
C PRO A 53 2.62 -6.51 3.67
N VAL A 54 2.07 -5.30 3.46
CA VAL A 54 0.65 -5.07 3.21
C VAL A 54 0.44 -4.78 1.73
N PHE A 55 -0.47 -5.52 1.10
CA PHE A 55 -0.91 -5.26 -0.27
C PHE A 55 -2.34 -4.72 -0.25
N VAL A 56 -2.52 -3.51 -0.76
CA VAL A 56 -3.84 -2.84 -0.77
C VAL A 56 -4.40 -2.82 -2.18
N LEU A 57 -5.62 -3.33 -2.32
CA LEU A 57 -6.40 -3.29 -3.55
C LEU A 57 -7.48 -2.22 -3.44
N THR A 58 -7.54 -1.32 -4.42
CA THR A 58 -8.56 -0.28 -4.53
C THR A 58 -9.46 -0.55 -5.76
N PRO A 59 -10.70 -0.04 -5.77
CA PRO A 59 -11.65 -0.34 -6.84
C PRO A 59 -11.30 0.28 -8.20
N ASN A 60 -10.49 1.34 -8.23
CA ASN A 60 -10.07 2.04 -9.44
C ASN A 60 -8.66 2.64 -9.26
N PRO A 61 -7.96 2.99 -10.35
CA PRO A 61 -6.60 3.53 -10.32
C PRO A 61 -6.52 4.90 -9.64
N GLU A 62 -7.57 5.71 -9.73
CA GLU A 62 -7.58 7.02 -9.08
C GLU A 62 -7.55 6.89 -7.54
N SER A 63 -8.33 5.96 -7.00
CA SER A 63 -8.31 5.61 -5.57
C SER A 63 -6.95 5.06 -5.14
N ALA A 64 -6.29 4.23 -5.98
CA ALA A 64 -4.95 3.72 -5.70
C ALA A 64 -3.95 4.88 -5.57
N ARG A 65 -3.96 5.80 -6.54
CA ARG A 65 -3.06 6.96 -6.56
C ARG A 65 -3.32 7.88 -5.39
N ARG A 66 -4.59 8.20 -5.09
CA ARG A 66 -4.96 9.04 -3.95
C ARG A 66 -4.52 8.43 -2.62
N LEU A 67 -4.68 7.11 -2.45
CA LEU A 67 -4.22 6.41 -1.25
C LEU A 67 -2.69 6.46 -1.15
N TYR A 68 -1.99 6.16 -2.24
CA TYR A 68 -0.53 6.22 -2.31
C TYR A 68 0.02 7.59 -1.90
N ASP A 69 -0.49 8.67 -2.50
CA ASP A 69 -0.06 10.04 -2.21
C ASP A 69 -0.29 10.41 -0.74
N ARG A 70 -1.41 9.97 -0.16
CA ARG A 70 -1.78 10.27 1.23
C ARG A 70 -1.00 9.43 2.25
N LEU A 71 -0.58 8.22 1.92
CA LEU A 71 0.16 7.36 2.85
C LEU A 71 1.51 7.97 3.25
N PHE A 72 2.18 8.72 2.37
CA PHE A 72 3.40 9.46 2.74
C PHE A 72 3.17 10.50 3.83
N THR A 73 1.96 11.04 3.94
CA THR A 73 1.61 11.96 5.04
C THR A 73 1.64 11.23 6.38
N TRP A 74 1.29 9.94 6.42
CA TRP A 74 1.26 9.14 7.64
C TRP A 74 2.60 8.48 7.95
N LEU A 75 3.28 7.92 6.96
CA LEU A 75 4.48 7.10 7.16
C LEU A 75 5.78 7.86 6.89
N GLY A 76 5.71 9.02 6.23
CA GLY A 76 6.88 9.81 5.83
C GLY A 76 7.50 9.36 4.51
N ASP A 77 8.34 10.22 3.95
CA ASP A 77 8.90 10.10 2.60
C ASP A 77 9.88 8.91 2.44
N ASP A 78 10.50 8.47 3.53
CA ASP A 78 11.47 7.36 3.54
C ASP A 78 10.80 5.97 3.61
N SER A 79 9.47 5.91 3.70
CA SER A 79 8.76 4.64 3.85
C SER A 79 8.70 3.86 2.53
N PRO A 80 8.87 2.52 2.56
CA PRO A 80 8.90 1.67 1.37
C PRO A 80 7.49 1.43 0.80
N ILE A 81 6.81 2.51 0.41
CA ILE A 81 5.48 2.48 -0.20
C ILE A 81 5.68 2.42 -1.72
N PHE A 82 5.05 1.44 -2.36
CA PHE A 82 5.14 1.26 -3.80
C PHE A 82 3.74 1.36 -4.43
N HIS A 83 3.62 2.13 -5.51
CA HIS A 83 2.41 2.19 -6.32
C HIS A 83 2.55 1.26 -7.53
N PHE A 84 1.68 0.26 -7.63
CA PHE A 84 1.58 -0.55 -8.83
C PHE A 84 0.72 0.20 -9.85
N ALA A 85 1.38 0.94 -10.74
CA ALA A 85 0.70 1.73 -11.76
C ALA A 85 -0.03 0.82 -12.77
N GLU A 86 -1.15 1.32 -13.28
CA GLU A 86 -1.90 0.66 -14.34
C GLU A 86 -1.04 0.48 -15.59
N SER A 87 -1.23 -0.63 -16.31
CA SER A 87 -0.61 -0.80 -17.62
C SER A 87 -1.38 0.07 -18.60
N GLU A 88 -0.71 0.96 -19.32
CA GLU A 88 -1.32 1.74 -20.43
C GLU A 88 -1.78 0.86 -21.61
N ASP A 89 -1.59 -0.45 -21.49
CA ASP A 89 -1.96 -1.44 -22.47
C ASP A 89 -3.35 -1.98 -22.11
N ILE A 90 -4.36 -1.64 -22.92
CA ILE A 90 -5.67 -2.27 -22.85
C ILE A 90 -5.44 -3.79 -23.00
N PRO A 91 -5.95 -4.63 -22.08
CA PRO A 91 -5.77 -6.07 -22.21
C PRO A 91 -6.30 -6.50 -23.59
N PHE A 92 -5.44 -7.19 -24.35
CA PHE A 92 -5.70 -7.67 -25.72
C PHE A 92 -5.62 -6.65 -26.87
N GLU A 93 -5.26 -5.39 -26.60
CA GLU A 93 -4.99 -4.41 -27.65
C GLU A 93 -3.49 -4.46 -28.04
N ARG A 94 -3.19 -4.98 -29.23
CA ARG A 94 -1.82 -5.03 -29.75
C ARG A 94 -1.43 -3.66 -30.33
N TYR A 95 -1.19 -2.67 -29.47
CA TYR A 95 -0.50 -1.46 -29.90
C TYR A 95 1.02 -1.66 -29.78
N VAL A 96 1.79 -1.23 -30.78
CA VAL A 96 3.26 -1.24 -30.71
C VAL A 96 3.65 -0.28 -29.58
N PRO A 97 4.33 -0.75 -28.51
CA PRO A 97 4.61 0.09 -27.34
C PRO A 97 5.47 1.28 -27.75
N ASP A 98 5.05 2.49 -27.39
CA ASP A 98 5.92 3.67 -27.43
C ASP A 98 7.01 3.51 -26.35
N HIS A 99 8.25 3.86 -26.71
CA HIS A 99 9.46 3.44 -26.00
C HIS A 99 9.63 4.07 -24.60
N GLY A 100 8.80 5.05 -24.22
CA GLY A 100 8.86 5.74 -22.93
C GLY A 100 8.40 4.91 -21.73
N ALA A 101 7.25 4.22 -21.84
CA ALA A 101 6.65 3.46 -20.74
C ALA A 101 7.42 2.18 -20.40
N SER A 102 8.18 1.64 -21.36
CA SER A 102 8.99 0.44 -21.18
C SER A 102 10.16 0.66 -20.21
N HIS A 103 10.76 1.87 -20.18
CA HIS A 103 11.98 2.11 -19.41
C HIS A 103 11.75 2.11 -17.89
N GLN A 104 10.58 2.58 -17.44
CA GLN A 104 10.25 2.63 -16.01
C GLN A 104 9.97 1.23 -15.40
N ARG A 105 9.48 0.27 -16.20
CA ARG A 105 9.23 -1.10 -15.73
C ARG A 105 10.53 -1.90 -15.50
N PHE A 106 11.55 -1.70 -16.35
CA PHE A 106 12.82 -2.41 -16.22
C PHE A 106 13.65 -1.97 -15.01
N VAL A 107 13.59 -0.69 -14.62
CA VAL A 107 14.35 -0.21 -13.44
C VAL A 107 13.80 -0.76 -12.12
N HIS A 108 12.50 -1.06 -12.04
CA HIS A 108 11.90 -1.68 -10.85
C HIS A 108 12.38 -3.14 -10.66
N TRP A 109 12.44 -3.92 -11.74
CA TRP A 109 12.91 -5.31 -11.69
C TRP A 109 14.41 -5.43 -11.35
N ARG A 110 15.24 -4.48 -11.76
CA ARG A 110 16.68 -4.53 -11.46
C ARG A 110 16.98 -4.27 -9.98
N HIS A 111 16.07 -3.62 -9.25
CA HIS A 111 16.23 -3.39 -7.81
C HIS A 111 15.75 -4.58 -6.95
N SER A 112 14.84 -5.41 -7.46
CA SER A 112 14.36 -6.62 -6.78
C SER A 112 15.29 -7.83 -6.94
N GLU A 113 16.07 -7.93 -8.02
CA GLU A 113 17.06 -9.00 -8.18
C GLU A 113 18.34 -8.80 -7.35
N VAL A 114 18.73 -7.56 -7.06
CA VAL A 114 19.94 -7.28 -6.27
C VAL A 114 19.75 -7.61 -4.79
N LYS A 115 18.51 -7.57 -4.28
CA LYS A 115 18.20 -7.89 -2.86
C LYS A 115 18.02 -9.38 -2.55
N LEU A 116 18.07 -10.26 -3.54
CA LEU A 116 17.95 -11.72 -3.36
C LEU A 116 19.33 -12.44 -3.41
N LYS A 117 20.43 -11.69 -3.44
CA LYS A 117 21.79 -12.23 -3.54
C LYS A 117 22.79 -11.74 -2.48
N GLU A 118 22.35 -11.04 -1.44
CA GLU A 118 23.17 -10.74 -0.26
C GLU A 118 22.62 -11.40 1.00
#